data_AF-A0A1G6M1X0-F1
#
_entry.id   AF-A0A1G6M1X0-F1
#
_cell.length_a   1.000
_cell.length_b   1.000
_cell.length_c   1.000
_cell.angle_alpha   90.00
_cell.angle_beta   90.00
_cell.angle_gamma   90.00
#
_symmetry.space_group_name_H-M   'P 1'
#
loop_
_entity.id
_entity.type
_entity.pdbx_description
1 polymer ?
#
loop_
_entity_poly.entity_id
_entity_poly.type
_entity_poly.pdbx_seq_one_letter_code
_entity_poly.pdbx_strand_id
1 'polypeptide(L)' 'MALNRPEQLRFHLEKAVENGLKPAELVEAITHLAFYAGWPMAMSAALTAKDLFAKKS' A
#
# COMPACT_ATOMS: atom_id res chain seq x y z
N MET A 1 7.01 -3.58 -0.43
CA MET A 1 6.11 -4.13 -1.47
C MET A 1 6.85 -4.85 -2.60
N ALA A 2 7.96 -4.34 -3.11
CA ALA A 2 8.85 -5.11 -4.00
C ALA A 2 9.87 -5.99 -3.25
N LEU A 3 10.27 -5.60 -2.04
CA LEU A 3 11.33 -6.26 -1.26
C LEU A 3 10.82 -7.19 -0.14
N ASN A 4 9.51 -7.46 -0.08
CA ASN A 4 8.87 -8.21 1.01
C ASN A 4 9.29 -7.74 2.43
N ARG A 5 8.92 -6.51 2.80
CA ARG A 5 9.14 -5.88 4.12
C ARG A 5 7.81 -5.37 4.69
N PRO A 6 6.90 -6.27 5.09
CA PRO A 6 5.54 -5.90 5.48
C PRO A 6 5.49 -5.03 6.76
N GLU A 7 6.43 -5.21 7.69
CA GLU A 7 6.51 -4.46 8.94
C GLU A 7 6.69 -2.95 8.76
N GLN A 8 7.39 -2.51 7.70
CA GLN A 8 7.59 -1.08 7.40
C GLN A 8 6.53 -0.50 6.48
N LEU A 9 5.76 -1.36 5.80
CA LEU A 9 4.81 -0.93 4.77
C LEU A 9 3.75 0.03 5.34
N ARG A 10 3.18 -0.29 6.51
CA ARG A 10 2.16 0.55 7.14
C ARG A 10 2.65 1.97 7.39
N PHE A 11 3.84 2.11 7.99
CA PHE A 11 4.46 3.40 8.26
C PHE A 11 4.63 4.23 6.98
N HIS A 12 5.12 3.62 5.90
CA HIS A 12 5.31 4.33 4.63
C HIS A 12 4.00 4.71 3.95
N LEU A 13 2.95 3.88 4.05
CA LEU A 13 1.62 4.22 3.53
C LEU A 13 0.98 5.38 4.32
N GLU A 14 1.10 5.37 5.65
CA GLU A 14 0.67 6.47 6.51
C GLU A 14 1.39 7.77 6.11
N LYS A 15 2.72 7.70 5.94
CA LYS A 15 3.51 8.85 5.55
C LYS A 15 3.20 9.35 4.14
N ALA A 16 2.90 8.45 3.21
CA ALA A 16 2.50 8.82 1.85
C ALA A 16 1.20 9.65 1.86
N VAL A 17 0.22 9.25 2.68
CA VAL A 17 -1.04 10.02 2.83
C VAL A 17 -0.78 11.36 3.52
N GLU A 18 0.06 11.41 4.56
CA GLU A 18 0.47 12.68 5.19
C GLU A 18 1.13 13.64 4.20
N ASN A 19 1.90 13.10 3.25
CA ASN A 19 2.54 13.88 2.19
C ASN A 19 1.59 14.24 1.03
N GLY A 20 0.30 13.92 1.13
CA GLY A 20 -0.73 14.34 0.19
C GLY A 20 -1.10 13.31 -0.89
N LEU A 21 -0.55 12.10 -0.87
CA LEU A 21 -1.00 11.05 -1.79
C LEU A 21 -2.44 10.64 -1.45
N LYS A 22 -3.27 10.53 -2.48
CA LYS A 22 -4.65 10.10 -2.39
C LYS A 22 -4.72 8.57 -2.26
N PRO A 23 -5.73 8.03 -1.57
CA PRO A 23 -5.95 6.58 -1.51
C PRO A 23 -5.98 5.90 -2.89
N ALA A 24 -6.57 6.56 -3.89
CA ALA A 24 -6.63 6.05 -5.27
C ALA A 24 -5.23 5.87 -5.89
N GLU A 25 -4.34 6.84 -5.71
CA GLU A 25 -2.96 6.78 -6.24
C GLU A 25 -2.17 5.63 -5.59
N LEU A 26 -2.39 5.40 -4.30
CA LEU A 26 -1.78 4.27 -3.59
C LEU A 26 -2.31 2.92 -4.10
N VAL A 27 -3.61 2.82 -4.37
CA VAL A 27 -4.23 1.62 -4.97
C VAL A 27 -3.70 1.36 -6.38
N GLU A 28 -3.52 2.40 -7.19
CA GLU A 28 -2.92 2.29 -8.53
C GLU A 28 -1.47 1.80 -8.45
N ALA A 29 -0.66 2.36 -7.55
CA ALA A 29 0.72 1.92 -7.34
C ALA A 29 0.81 0.46 -6.89
N ILE A 30 -0.04 0.04 -5.94
CA ILE A 30 -0.18 -1.36 -5.49
C ILE A 30 -0.54 -2.27 -6.67
N THR A 31 -1.50 -1.86 -7.49
CA THR A 31 -1.98 -2.62 -8.64
C THR A 31 -0.89 -2.75 -9.71
N HIS A 32 -0.15 -1.67 -9.98
CA HIS A 32 0.97 -1.69 -10.90
C HIS A 32 2.07 -2.65 -10.41
N LEU A 33 2.41 -2.60 -9.12
CA LEU A 33 3.39 -3.48 -8.50
C LEU A 33 2.96 -4.95 -8.51
N ALA A 34 1.68 -5.29 -8.66
CA ALA A 34 1.25 -6.68 -8.81
C ALA A 34 1.86 -7.34 -10.05
N PHE A 35 2.07 -6.58 -11.13
CA PHE A 35 2.68 -7.06 -12.37
C PHE A 35 4.20 -7.17 -12.28
N TYR A 36 4.85 -6.31 -11.47
CA TYR A 36 6.32 -6.25 -11.37
C TYR A 36 6.90 -7.01 -10.17
N ALA A 37 6.15 -7.12 -9.09
CA ALA A 37 6.57 -7.71 -7.82
C ALA A 37 5.75 -8.96 -7.45
N GLY A 38 4.74 -9.30 -8.25
CA GLY A 38 3.92 -10.49 -8.07
C GLY A 38 2.67 -10.27 -7.21
N TRP A 39 1.65 -11.06 -7.53
CA TRP A 39 0.31 -10.97 -6.93
C TRP A 39 0.28 -11.17 -5.40
N PRO A 40 1.02 -12.12 -4.80
CA PRO A 40 0.97 -12.33 -3.34
C PRO A 40 1.40 -11.11 -2.55
N MET A 41 2.51 -10.46 -2.93
CA MET A 41 3.00 -9.25 -2.27
C MET A 41 2.06 -8.06 -2.49
N ALA A 42 1.45 -7.96 -3.67
CA ALA A 42 0.45 -6.95 -3.97
C ALA A 42 -0.77 -7.05 -3.04
N MET A 43 -1.27 -8.27 -2.87
CA MET A 43 -2.46 -8.52 -2.04
C MET A 43 -2.21 -8.22 -0.56
N SER A 44 -1.06 -8.61 0.00
CA SER A 44 -0.71 -8.29 1.39
C SER A 44 -0.69 -6.77 1.64
N ALA A 45 -0.22 -5.99 0.67
CA ALA A 45 -0.22 -4.55 0.80
C ALA A 45 -1.60 -3.91 0.58
N ALA A 46 -2.40 -4.45 -0.33
CA ALA A 46 -3.77 -4.00 -0.54
C ALA A 46 -4.60 -4.14 0.75
N LEU A 47 -4.42 -5.24 1.48
CA LEU A 47 -5.04 -5.44 2.81
C LEU A 47 -4.56 -4.40 3.82
N THR A 48 -3.25 -4.14 3.88
CA THR A 48 -2.68 -3.12 4.78
C THR A 48 -3.21 -1.73 4.47
N ALA A 49 -3.28 -1.37 3.18
CA ALA A 49 -3.83 -0.09 2.72
C ALA A 49 -5.32 0.04 3.06
N LYS A 50 -6.11 -1.03 2.86
CA LYS A 50 -7.52 -1.08 3.23
C LYS A 50 -7.72 -0.82 4.73
N ASP A 51 -6.94 -1.47 5.59
CA ASP A 51 -7.04 -1.27 7.05
C ASP A 51 -6.67 0.15 7.46
N LEU A 52 -5.67 0.75 6.80
CA LEU A 52 -5.28 2.13 7.03
C LEU A 52 -6.42 3.11 6.67
N PHE A 53 -7.02 2.94 5.50
CA PHE A 53 -8.08 3.83 5.03
C PHE A 53 -9.37 3.69 5.85
N ALA A 54 -9.70 2.47 6.31
CA ALA A 54 -10.82 2.22 7.19
C ALA A 54 -10.67 2.93 8.56
N LYS A 55 -9.44 3.11 9.05
CA LYS A 55 -9.16 3.77 10.34
C LYS A 55 -9.13 5.30 10.27
N LYS A 56 -9.02 5.89 9.06
CA LYS A 56 -9.00 7.34 8.84
C LYS A 56 -10.39 7.97 8.60
N SER A 57 -11.46 7.18 8.71
CA SER A 57 -12.86 7.65 8.61
C SER A 57 -13.45 7.99 9.98
#